data_AF-A0A445C5H2-F1
#
_entry.id   AF-A0A445C5H2-F1
#
_cell.length_a   1.000
_cell.length_b   1.000
_cell.length_c   1.000
_cell.angle_alpha   90.00
_cell.angle_beta   90.00
_cell.angle_gamma   90.00
#
_symmetry.space_group_name_H-M   'P 1'
#
loop_
_entity.id
_entity.type
_entity.pdbx_description
1 polymer ?
#
loop_
_entity_poly.entity_id
_entity_poly.type
_entity_poly.pdbx_seq_one_letter_code
_entity_poly.pdbx_strand_id
1 'polypeptide(L)' 'MQVMGKLYVFAGSIDLLGSIYAMNAKNGKILWSYKTGASVYGGMSISNGCIYVGSGYNVSLGFPNLSGGTSLSAFCV' A
#
# COMPACT_ATOMS: atom_id res chain seq x y z
N MET A 1 11.90 -1.75 3.95
CA MET A 1 12.53 -0.51 4.48
C MET A 1 13.26 -0.83 5.76
N GLN A 2 14.45 -0.28 5.99
CA GLN A 2 15.16 -0.42 7.26
C GLN A 2 15.23 0.94 7.97
N VAL A 3 14.86 0.99 9.24
CA VAL A 3 14.99 2.19 10.11
C VAL A 3 15.67 1.76 11.39
N MET A 4 16.80 2.39 11.74
CA MET A 4 17.54 2.11 12.98
C MET A 4 17.76 0.60 13.22
N GLY A 5 18.15 -0.14 12.19
CA GLY A 5 18.39 -1.59 12.29
C GLY A 5 17.13 -2.48 12.25
N LYS A 6 15.93 -1.92 12.34
CA LYS A 6 14.67 -2.67 12.22
C LYS A 6 14.23 -2.73 10.76
N LEU A 7 13.91 -3.94 10.29
CA LEU A 7 13.42 -4.17 8.93
C LEU A 7 11.88 -4.23 8.93
N TYR A 8 11.30 -3.53 7.96
CA TYR A 8 9.86 -3.39 7.75
C TYR A 8 9.49 -3.87 6.35
N VAL A 9 8.41 -4.64 6.28
CA VAL A 9 7.74 -5.04 5.04
C VAL A 9 6.43 -4.28 4.94
N PHE A 10 6.10 -3.82 3.74
CA PHE A 10 4.82 -3.20 3.48
C PHE A 10 4.06 -3.98 2.41
N ALA A 11 2.74 -4.07 2.59
CA ALA A 11 1.87 -4.77 1.66
C ALA A 11 0.58 -3.97 1.46
N GLY A 12 0.14 -3.88 0.20
CA GLY A 12 -1.17 -3.35 -0.18
C GLY A 12 -2.10 -4.48 -0.62
N SER A 13 -3.40 -4.25 -0.49
CA SER A 13 -4.46 -5.20 -0.85
C SER A 13 -5.35 -4.62 -1.94
N ILE A 14 -5.86 -5.51 -2.80
CA ILE A 14 -6.80 -5.18 -3.88
C ILE A 14 -8.25 -5.15 -3.42
N ASP A 15 -8.51 -5.35 -2.13
CA ASP A 15 -9.86 -5.23 -1.55
C ASP A 15 -10.46 -3.84 -1.80
N LEU A 16 -11.78 -3.73 -1.68
CA LEU A 16 -12.52 -2.49 -1.97
C LEU A 16 -12.02 -1.28 -1.16
N LEU A 17 -11.48 -1.51 0.04
CA LEU A 17 -10.98 -0.44 0.89
C LEU A 17 -9.48 -0.16 0.69
N GLY A 18 -8.80 -0.97 -0.12
CA GLY A 18 -7.37 -0.89 -0.39
C GLY A 18 -6.53 -0.82 0.88
N SER A 19 -6.60 -1.88 1.67
CA SER A 19 -5.92 -1.95 2.96
C SER A 19 -4.40 -2.03 2.77
N ILE A 20 -3.64 -1.20 3.47
CA ILE A 20 -2.18 -1.22 3.52
C ILE A 20 -1.74 -1.62 4.91
N TYR A 21 -0.67 -2.41 4.98
CA TYR A 21 -0.08 -2.90 6.22
C TYR A 21 1.42 -2.59 6.25
N ALA A 22 1.90 -2.18 7.42
CA ALA A 22 3.31 -2.27 7.77
C ALA A 22 3.53 -3.40 8.76
N MET A 23 4.53 -4.22 8.49
CA MET A 23 4.84 -5.40 9.27
C MET A 23 6.30 -5.39 9.69
N ASN A 24 6.55 -5.89 10.90
CA ASN A 24 7.91 -6.25 11.29
C ASN A 24 8.37 -7.42 10.42
N ALA A 25 9.47 -7.23 9.69
CA ALA A 25 9.94 -8.22 8.73
C ALA A 25 10.43 -9.53 9.36
N LYS A 26 10.79 -9.53 10.65
CA LYS A 26 11.32 -10.70 11.34
C LYS A 26 10.23 -11.68 11.78
N ASN A 27 9.08 -11.16 12.21
CA ASN A 27 8.03 -11.98 12.83
C ASN A 27 6.63 -11.79 12.20
N GLY A 28 6.49 -10.96 11.18
CA GLY A 28 5.22 -10.72 10.50
C GLY A 28 4.20 -9.93 11.32
N LYS A 29 4.55 -9.42 12.52
CA LYS A 29 3.62 -8.65 13.34
C LYS A 29 3.23 -7.37 12.60
N ILE A 30 1.92 -7.16 12.40
CA ILE A 30 1.37 -5.91 11.91
C ILE A 30 1.64 -4.81 12.95
N LEU A 31 2.29 -3.75 12.50
CA LEU A 31 2.63 -2.58 13.32
C LEU A 31 1.59 -1.48 13.17
N TRP A 32 1.11 -1.28 11.95
CA TRP A 32 -0.01 -0.39 11.64
C TRP A 32 -0.71 -0.85 10.36
N SER A 33 -1.95 -0.41 10.20
CA SER A 33 -2.72 -0.53 8.96
C SER A 33 -3.43 0.76 8.61
N TYR A 34 -3.70 0.96 7.32
CA TYR A 34 -4.41 2.12 6.80
C TYR A 34 -5.30 1.71 5.64
N LYS A 35 -6.49 2.32 5.53
CA LYS A 35 -7.43 2.09 4.43
C LYS A 35 -7.38 3.27 3.48
N THR A 36 -6.96 3.03 2.24
CA THR A 36 -6.87 4.07 1.21
C THR A 36 -8.23 4.48 0.63
N GLY A 37 -9.26 3.67 0.89
CA GLY A 37 -10.62 3.90 0.40
C GLY A 37 -10.89 3.37 -1.01
N ALA A 38 -9.88 2.77 -1.65
CA ALA A 38 -9.99 2.13 -2.96
C ALA A 38 -8.84 1.16 -3.19
N SER A 39 -9.04 0.12 -4.01
CA SER A 39 -8.03 -0.94 -4.25
C SER A 39 -6.62 -0.42 -4.52
N VAL A 40 -5.60 -1.15 -4.04
CA VAL A 40 -4.18 -0.91 -4.33
C VAL A 40 -3.71 -1.98 -5.32
N TYR A 41 -3.67 -1.65 -6.62
CA TYR A 41 -3.20 -2.56 -7.67
C TYR A 41 -1.71 -2.44 -7.95
N GLY A 42 -1.17 -1.22 -7.83
CA GLY A 42 0.22 -0.94 -8.08
C GLY A 42 1.14 -1.44 -6.96
N GLY A 43 2.42 -1.61 -7.31
CA GLY A 43 3.47 -1.79 -6.31
C GLY A 43 3.66 -0.52 -5.47
N MET A 44 4.33 -0.70 -4.33
CA MET A 44 4.73 0.41 -3.47
C MET A 44 6.18 0.79 -3.73
N SER A 45 6.47 2.09 -3.75
CA SER A 45 7.84 2.60 -3.86
C SER A 45 8.31 3.16 -2.52
N ILE A 46 9.60 3.03 -2.22
CA ILE A 46 10.18 3.50 -0.96
C ILE A 46 11.34 4.44 -1.29
N SER A 47 11.30 5.65 -0.75
CA SER A 47 12.38 6.65 -0.90
C SER A 47 12.37 7.61 0.27
N ASN A 48 13.55 8.05 0.72
CA ASN A 48 13.72 9.05 1.79
C ASN A 48 12.91 8.78 3.06
N GLY A 49 12.82 7.52 3.49
CA GLY A 49 12.05 7.15 4.69
C GLY A 49 10.53 7.21 4.51
N CYS A 50 10.04 7.37 3.29
CA CYS A 50 8.62 7.36 2.97
C CYS A 50 8.29 6.19 2.06
N ILE A 51 7.08 5.65 2.23
CA ILE A 51 6.45 4.78 1.25
C ILE A 51 5.46 5.60 0.42
N TYR A 52 5.38 5.27 -0.86
CA TYR A 52 4.48 5.89 -1.83
C TYR A 52 3.59 4.81 -2.43
N VAL A 53 2.28 5.05 -2.42
CA VAL A 53 1.28 4.05 -2.82
C VAL A 53 0.16 4.72 -3.60
N GLY A 54 -0.09 4.18 -4.80
CA GLY A 54 -1.23 4.56 -5.63
C GLY A 54 -2.47 3.74 -5.28
N SER A 55 -3.62 4.40 -5.26
CA SER A 55 -4.94 3.78 -5.08
C SER A 55 -5.97 4.44 -6.01
N GLY A 56 -7.22 3.97 -5.98
CA GLY A 56 -8.30 4.58 -6.77
C GLY A 56 -8.58 3.90 -8.10
N TYR A 57 -8.10 2.66 -8.28
CA TYR A 57 -8.42 1.86 -9.46
C TYR A 57 -9.89 1.41 -9.39
N ASN A 58 -10.68 1.70 -10.43
CA ASN A 58 -11.95 0.99 -10.61
C ASN A 58 -11.69 -0.32 -11.33
N VAL A 59 -11.94 -1.42 -10.63
CA VAL A 59 -12.00 -2.75 -11.21
C VAL A 59 -13.42 -3.26 -11.07
N SER A 60 -14.17 -3.19 -12.18
CA SER A 60 -15.36 -4.00 -12.32
C SER A 60 -14.92 -5.38 -12.77
N LEU A 61 -15.19 -6.40 -11.95
CA LEU A 61 -14.99 -7.81 -12.31
C LEU A 61 -15.90 -8.15 -13.52
N GLY A 62 -15.42 -7.91 -14.75
CA GLY A 62 -16.15 -8.23 -15.98
C GLY A 62 -16.15 -7.19 -17.11
N PHE A 63 -15.50 -6.02 -16.98
CA PHE A 63 -15.47 -5.01 -18.06
C PHE A 63 -14.08 -4.41 -18.31
N PRO A 64 -13.73 -4.04 -19.56
CA PRO A 64 -12.38 -3.61 -19.96
C PRO A 64 -11.98 -2.20 -19.50
N ASN A 65 -12.86 -1.49 -18.79
CA ASN A 65 -12.61 -0.12 -18.35
C ASN A 65 -11.82 -0.09 -17.03
N LEU A 66 -10.55 -0.46 -17.12
CA LEU A 66 -9.57 -0.20 -16.07
C LEU A 66 -9.32 1.31 -16.02
N SER A 67 -9.75 1.97 -14.94
CA SER A 67 -9.34 3.37 -14.71
C SER A 67 -8.00 3.40 -13.98
N GLY A 68 -7.16 4.37 -14.34
CA GLY A 68 -5.91 4.63 -13.62
C GLY A 68 -6.19 5.01 -12.16
N GLY A 69 -5.22 4.75 -11.29
CA GLY A 69 -5.30 5.18 -9.90
C GLY A 69 -5.48 6.69 -9.82
N THR A 70 -6.49 7.14 -9.08
CA THR A 70 -6.86 8.56 -8.96
C THR A 70 -6.19 9.25 -7.77
N SER A 71 -5.54 8.48 -6.89
CA SER A 71 -4.99 8.96 -5.63
C SER A 71 -3.58 8.42 -5.37
N LEU A 72 -2.73 9.25 -4.78
CA LEU A 72 -1.39 8.90 -4.31
C LEU A 72 -1.25 9.29 -2.84
N SER A 73 -0.85 8.35 -1.99
CA SER A 73 -0.59 8.58 -0.58
C SER A 73 0.88 8.36 -0.25
N ALA A 74 1.39 9.14 0.70
CA ALA A 74 2.73 8.97 1.25
C ALA A 74 2.66 8.78 2.77
N PHE A 75 3.43 7.81 3.28
CA PHE A 75 3.59 7.60 4.72
C PHE A 75 5.07 7.63 5.06
N CYS A 76 5.47 8.60 5.87
CA CYS A 76 6.85 8.84 6.24
C CYS A 76 7.10 8.47 7.70
N VAL A 77 8.33 8.06 8.00
CA VAL A 77 8.79 7.66 9.34
C VAL A 77 10.00 8.48 9.75
#